data_AF-A0A4R1BMI9-F1
#
_entry.id   AF-A0A4R1BMI9-F1
#
_cell.length_a   1.000
_cell.length_b   1.000
_cell.length_c   1.000
_cell.angle_alpha   90.00
_cell.angle_beta   90.00
_cell.angle_gamma   90.00
#
_symmetry.space_group_name_H-M   'P 1'
#
loop_
_entity.id
_entity.type
_entity.pdbx_description
1 polymer ?
#
loop_
_entity_poly.entity_id
_entity_poly.type
_entity_poly.pdbx_seq_one_letter_code
_entity_poly.pdbx_strand_id
1 'polypeptide(L)'
;MRIEDTVAYPEGALTLAEATRALQEGEQALARGVTVFDLAGVTKVDSSALSLLLSWQRRAQARSQPLSFRNLPESVHSLAGLYGLADLIH
;
A
#
# COMPACT_ATOMS: atom_id res chain seq x y z
N MET A 1 10.88 3.38 -4.29
CA MET A 1 10.45 3.06 -2.91
C MET A 1 11.66 2.69 -2.07
N ARG A 2 11.86 3.35 -0.93
CA ARG A 2 12.92 3.00 0.04
C ARG A 2 12.48 1.80 0.87
N ILE A 3 13.41 0.93 1.26
CA ILE A 3 13.15 -0.24 2.12
C ILE A 3 14.20 -0.29 3.21
N GLU A 4 13.76 -0.46 4.45
CA GLU A 4 14.61 -0.67 5.62
C GLU A 4 14.04 -1.82 6.43
N ASP A 5 14.88 -2.81 6.72
CA ASP A 5 14.50 -4.09 7.33
C ASP A 5 13.30 -4.74 6.61
N THR A 6 12.13 -4.75 7.25
CA THR A 6 10.88 -5.31 6.74
C THR A 6 9.84 -4.25 6.40
N VAL A 7 10.26 -2.97 6.33
CA VAL A 7 9.38 -1.81 6.09
C VAL A 7 9.71 -1.18 4.75
N ALA A 8 8.70 -1.01 3.90
CA ALA A 8 8.78 -0.23 2.68
C ALA A 8 8.13 1.15 2.85
N TYR A 9 8.76 2.18 2.28
CA TYR A 9 8.31 3.56 2.34
C TYR A 9 7.96 4.04 0.91
N PRO A 10 6.71 3.86 0.46
CA PRO A 10 6.18 4.59 -0.68
C PRO A 10 6.19 6.10 -0.40
N GLU A 11 6.62 6.88 -1.39
CA GLU A 11 6.80 8.33 -1.29
C GLU A 11 6.16 9.02 -2.50
N GLY A 12 5.58 10.21 -2.28
CA GLY A 12 4.94 11.01 -3.32
C GLY A 12 3.50 10.60 -3.62
N ALA A 13 3.10 10.71 -4.88
CA ALA A 13 1.73 10.44 -5.30
C ALA A 13 1.50 8.93 -5.55
N LEU A 14 0.38 8.41 -5.07
CA LEU A 14 -0.18 7.11 -5.44
C LEU A 14 -1.51 7.34 -6.17
N THR A 15 -1.43 7.86 -7.40
CA THR A 15 -2.60 8.03 -8.27
C THR A 15 -2.58 7.01 -9.40
N LEU A 16 -3.57 7.04 -10.28
CA LEU A 16 -3.59 6.20 -11.48
C LEU A 16 -2.28 6.27 -12.29
N ALA A 17 -1.65 7.46 -12.36
CA ALA A 17 -0.41 7.66 -13.11
C ALA A 17 0.77 6.87 -12.53
N GLU A 18 0.86 6.76 -11.20
CA GLU A 18 1.95 6.06 -10.51
C GLU A 18 1.61 4.60 -10.18
N ALA A 19 0.34 4.20 -10.27
CA ALA A 19 -0.15 2.90 -9.79
C ALA A 19 0.62 1.71 -10.35
N THR A 20 0.92 1.69 -11.66
CA THR A 20 1.66 0.59 -12.30
C THR A 20 3.08 0.47 -11.75
N ARG A 21 3.78 1.60 -11.63
CA ARG A 21 5.14 1.65 -11.10
C ARG A 21 5.16 1.23 -9.63
N ALA A 22 4.27 1.81 -8.83
CA ALA A 22 4.17 1.49 -7.42
C ALA A 22 3.85 0.00 -7.21
N LEU A 23 2.95 -0.58 -8.02
CA LEU A 23 2.62 -2.00 -7.96
C LEU A 23 3.84 -2.88 -8.11
N GLN A 24 4.66 -2.63 -9.14
CA GLN A 24 5.90 -3.37 -9.40
C GLN A 24 6.91 -3.18 -8.26
N GLU A 25 7.11 -1.95 -7.78
CA GLU A 25 8.02 -1.68 -6.66
C GLU A 25 7.59 -2.42 -5.38
N GLY A 26 6.28 -2.43 -5.08
CA GLY A 26 5.74 -3.15 -3.93
C GLY A 26 5.79 -4.67 -4.08
N GLU A 27 5.59 -5.22 -5.28
CA GLU A 27 5.78 -6.65 -5.55
C GLU A 27 7.20 -7.12 -5.26
N GLN A 28 8.19 -6.32 -5.68
CA GLN A 28 9.60 -6.56 -5.39
C GLN A 28 9.90 -6.41 -3.90
N ALA A 29 9.30 -5.42 -3.23
CA ALA A 29 9.43 -5.25 -1.78
C ALA A 29 8.91 -6.46 -1.02
N LEU A 30 7.71 -6.94 -1.35
CA LEU A 30 7.13 -8.16 -0.78
C LEU A 30 8.04 -9.37 -1.04
N ALA A 31 8.61 -9.50 -2.24
CA ALA A 31 9.53 -10.60 -2.57
C ALA A 31 10.83 -10.56 -1.75
N ARG A 32 11.22 -9.38 -1.26
CA ARG A 32 12.36 -9.18 -0.35
C ARG A 32 12.01 -9.37 1.13
N GLY A 33 10.78 -9.77 1.46
CA GLY A 33 10.37 -10.04 2.84
C GLY A 33 9.76 -8.85 3.58
N VAL A 34 9.43 -7.75 2.89
CA VAL A 34 8.70 -6.63 3.49
C VAL A 34 7.32 -7.07 3.98
N THR A 35 7.00 -6.76 5.24
CA THR A 35 5.71 -7.06 5.89
C THR A 35 4.94 -5.81 6.29
N VAL A 36 5.55 -4.63 6.12
CA VAL A 36 4.94 -3.34 6.47
C VAL A 36 5.14 -2.35 5.32
N PHE A 37 4.08 -1.68 4.90
CA PHE A 37 4.18 -0.48 4.07
C PHE A 37 3.83 0.73 4.91
N ASP A 38 4.77 1.67 5.04
CA ASP A 38 4.60 2.92 5.77
C ASP A 38 4.33 4.06 4.77
N LEU A 39 3.12 4.60 4.80
CA LEU A 39 2.65 5.60 3.86
C LEU A 39 2.88 7.04 4.34
N ALA A 40 3.71 7.28 5.36
CA ALA A 40 3.99 8.63 5.86
C ALA A 40 4.55 9.58 4.78
N GLY A 41 5.23 9.03 3.76
CA GLY A 41 5.76 9.80 2.63
C GLY A 41 4.76 10.02 1.48
N VAL A 42 3.55 9.46 1.55
CA VAL A 42 2.54 9.57 0.50
C VAL A 42 1.80 10.89 0.64
N THR A 43 1.87 11.73 -0.40
CA THR A 43 1.35 13.10 -0.36
C THR A 43 0.02 13.27 -1.09
N LYS A 44 -0.32 12.35 -1.99
CA LYS A 44 -1.54 12.40 -2.81
C LYS A 44 -2.02 11.00 -3.15
N VAL A 45 -3.33 10.78 -3.06
CA VAL A 45 -3.99 9.52 -3.39
C VAL A 45 -5.28 9.76 -4.18
N ASP A 46 -5.70 8.77 -4.96
CA ASP A 46 -7.04 8.67 -5.55
C ASP A 46 -7.62 7.27 -5.30
N SER A 47 -8.73 6.91 -5.96
CA SER A 47 -9.34 5.57 -5.84
C SER A 47 -8.42 4.42 -6.30
N SER A 48 -7.44 4.70 -7.16
CA SER A 48 -6.44 3.71 -7.62
C SER A 48 -5.48 3.33 -6.49
N ALA A 49 -5.22 4.23 -5.54
CA ALA A 49 -4.41 3.93 -4.36
C ALA A 49 -5.01 2.77 -3.56
N LEU A 50 -6.33 2.75 -3.36
CA LEU A 50 -6.99 1.68 -2.64
C LEU A 50 -6.86 0.34 -3.37
N SER A 51 -7.04 0.35 -4.70
CA SER A 51 -6.85 -0.83 -5.55
C SER A 51 -5.41 -1.36 -5.48
N LEU A 52 -4.43 -0.47 -5.36
CA LEU A 52 -3.02 -0.78 -5.20
C LEU A 52 -2.74 -1.45 -3.84
N LEU A 53 -3.25 -0.89 -2.73
CA LEU A 53 -3.09 -1.47 -1.39
C LEU A 53 -3.68 -2.88 -1.31
N LEU A 54 -4.91 -3.07 -1.80
CA LEU A 54 -5.55 -4.38 -1.89
C LEU A 54 -4.76 -5.35 -2.78
N SER A 55 -4.15 -4.84 -3.85
CA SER A 55 -3.33 -5.64 -4.75
C SER A 55 -2.05 -6.16 -4.08
N TRP A 56 -1.41 -5.34 -3.24
CA TRP A 56 -0.27 -5.78 -2.42
C TRP A 56 -0.71 -6.76 -1.33
N GLN A 57 -1.83 -6.51 -0.66
CA GLN A 57 -2.36 -7.41 0.36
C GLN A 57 -2.67 -8.81 -0.20
N ARG A 58 -3.35 -8.89 -1.35
CA ARG A 58 -3.61 -10.17 -2.02
C ARG A 58 -2.33 -10.92 -2.38
N ARG A 59 -1.28 -10.21 -2.80
CA ARG A 59 0.01 -10.81 -3.15
C ARG A 59 0.77 -11.31 -1.94
N ALA A 60 0.74 -10.57 -0.83
CA ALA A 60 1.30 -11.02 0.43
C ALA A 60 0.57 -12.26 0.95
N GLN A 61 -0.77 -12.26 0.91
CA GLN A 61 -1.60 -13.42 1.26
C GLN A 61 -1.29 -14.65 0.40
N ALA A 62 -1.14 -14.48 -0.92
CA ALA A 62 -0.76 -15.56 -1.82
C ALA A 62 0.63 -16.16 -1.51
N ARG A 63 1.49 -15.40 -0.80
CA ARG A 63 2.80 -15.83 -0.31
C ARG A 63 2.77 -16.27 1.17
N SER A 64 1.59 -16.36 1.79
CA SER A 64 1.41 -16.61 3.23
C SER A 64 2.22 -15.65 4.12
N GLN A 65 2.42 -14.42 3.63
CA GLN A 65 3.18 -13.38 4.29
C GLN A 65 2.23 -12.38 4.95
N PRO A 66 2.43 -12.02 6.24
CA PRO A 66 1.65 -10.97 6.87
C PRO A 66 2.00 -9.62 6.22
N LEU A 67 0.97 -8.81 5.95
CA LEU A 67 1.12 -7.45 5.46
C LEU A 67 0.29 -6.49 6.30
N SER A 68 0.91 -5.41 6.75
CA SER A 68 0.24 -4.30 7.44
C SER A 68 0.59 -2.97 6.79
N PHE A 69 -0.27 -1.98 7.00
CA PHE A 69 -0.10 -0.63 6.51
C PHE A 69 0.03 0.33 7.69
N ARG A 70 0.95 1.29 7.62
CA ARG A 70 1.15 2.34 8.65
C ARG A 70 1.01 3.72 8.04
N ASN A 71 0.65 4.70 8.86
CA ASN A 71 0.55 6.12 8.48
C ASN A 71 -0.27 6.34 7.20
N LEU A 72 -1.38 5.62 7.07
CA LEU A 72 -2.29 5.77 5.95
C LEU A 72 -2.84 7.20 5.91
N PRO A 73 -2.80 7.89 4.76
CA PRO A 73 -3.39 9.21 4.63
C PRO A 73 -4.89 9.16 4.95
N GLU A 74 -5.43 10.20 5.60
CA GLU A 74 -6.86 10.30 5.93
C GLU A 74 -7.75 10.08 4.71
N SER A 75 -7.32 10.58 3.54
CA SER A 75 -8.02 10.38 2.27
C SER A 75 -8.20 8.90 1.90
N VAL A 76 -7.25 8.02 2.27
CA VAL A 76 -7.40 6.56 2.07
C VAL A 76 -8.45 5.99 3.01
N HIS A 77 -8.48 6.43 4.28
CA HIS A 77 -9.53 6.03 5.22
C HIS A 77 -10.92 6.48 4.73
N SER A 78 -11.05 7.72 4.24
CA SER A 78 -12.30 8.22 3.67
C SER A 78 -12.75 7.38 2.47
N LEU A 79 -11.83 7.08 1.53
CA LEU A 79 -12.13 6.23 0.38
C LEU A 79 -12.56 4.83 0.81
N ALA A 80 -11.83 4.20 1.73
CA ALA A 80 -12.19 2.86 2.21
C ALA A 80 -13.55 2.81 2.89
N GLY A 81 -13.89 3.83 3.69
CA GLY A 81 -15.23 3.98 4.28
C GLY A 81 -16.32 4.08 3.21
N LEU A 82 -16.10 4.86 2.15
CA LEU A 82 -17.04 5.00 1.03
C LEU A 82 -17.23 3.69 0.24
N TYR A 83 -16.20 2.83 0.19
CA TYR A 83 -16.25 1.54 -0.50
C TYR A 83 -16.62 0.36 0.41
N GLY A 84 -16.93 0.59 1.69
CA GLY A 84 -17.27 -0.46 2.65
C GLY A 84 -16.09 -1.37 3.02
N LEU A 85 -14.86 -0.89 2.86
CA LEU A 85 -13.62 -1.62 3.09
C LEU A 85 -12.91 -1.18 4.38
N ALA A 86 -13.63 -0.55 5.31
CA ALA A 86 -13.06 -0.04 6.55
C ALA A 86 -12.36 -1.13 7.38
N ASP A 87 -12.91 -2.34 7.41
CA ASP A 87 -12.37 -3.47 8.18
C ASP A 87 -11.08 -4.06 7.58
N LEU A 88 -10.72 -3.69 6.35
CA LEU A 88 -9.46 -4.10 5.70
C LEU A 88 -8.28 -3.20 6.08
N ILE A 89 -8.56 -2.07 6.73
CA ILE A 89 -7.57 -1.03 7.04
C ILE A 89 -7.53 -0.81 8.55
N HIS A 90 -6.92 -1.76 9.26
CA HIS A 90 -6.64 -1.69 10.70
C HIS A 90 -5.14 -1.62 10.96
#